data_AF-A0A6G3WX86-F1
#
_entry.id   AF-A0A6G3WX86-F1
#
_cell.length_a   1.000
_cell.length_b   1.000
_cell.length_c   1.000
_cell.angle_alpha   90.00
_cell.angle_beta   90.00
_cell.angle_gamma   90.00
#
_symmetry.space_group_name_H-M   'P 1'
#
loop_
_entity.id
_entity.type
_entity.pdbx_description
1 polymer ?
#
loop_
_entity_poly.entity_id
_entity_poly.type
_entity_poly.pdbx_seq_one_letter_code
_entity_poly.pdbx_strand_id
1 'polypeptide(L)'
;MTPTATYRLQLQPDFPFAAAEKAVPYLAALGVSHLHLSPVLEAVPGSPHGYDVVDHSRVRAELGGEEGLRSLASAAREHGLGLVLDIVPNHMAAAPRYNRRLWDVLRDGPTSPSARWFDIDWAAGGDRVLLPVLAGPLGGELERLSVDGEVLRYGELEFPLRTGTADLPLPELLDAQHYRLGWWRLARTELNYRRFFTVSELIGVRVEHPEVFDATHAKVLELLRDGVLDGLRIDHPDGLAAPAAYLERLNGATGGRWTVVEKILTGDERLPADWAVAGTTGYDALHRIDGLFTDPSGAAELLGRYREFAGPPGDRGGDWTA
;
A
#
# COMPACT_ATOMS: atom_id res chain seq x y z
N MET A 1 -1.24 19.56 17.31
CA MET A 1 -0.88 19.21 18.71
C MET A 1 -0.11 17.90 18.65
N THR A 2 0.89 17.69 19.52
CA THR A 2 1.57 16.39 19.59
C THR A 2 0.68 15.38 20.32
N PRO A 3 0.41 14.18 19.76
CA PRO A 3 -0.34 13.15 20.47
C PRO A 3 0.34 12.71 21.77
N THR A 4 -0.45 12.50 22.84
CA THR A 4 0.04 11.88 24.10
C THR A 4 -0.16 10.36 24.08
N ALA A 5 -1.22 9.90 23.43
CA ALA A 5 -1.53 8.49 23.16
C ALA A 5 -2.43 8.39 21.92
N THR A 6 -2.16 7.38 21.08
CA THR A 6 -2.91 7.09 19.85
C THR A 6 -3.63 5.75 19.97
N TYR A 7 -4.88 5.67 19.51
CA TYR A 7 -5.65 4.42 19.42
C TYR A 7 -5.86 4.01 17.96
N ARG A 8 -5.31 2.86 17.54
CA ARG A 8 -5.45 2.38 16.15
C ARG A 8 -6.87 1.85 15.90
N LEU A 9 -7.53 2.39 14.87
CA LEU A 9 -8.82 1.92 14.36
C LEU A 9 -8.64 1.33 12.96
N GLN A 10 -9.07 0.08 12.79
CA GLN A 10 -9.14 -0.58 11.49
C GLN A 10 -10.50 -0.28 10.86
N LEU A 11 -10.51 0.66 9.94
CA LEU A 11 -11.71 1.04 9.19
C LEU A 11 -11.90 0.08 8.01
N GLN A 12 -13.10 -0.46 7.91
CA GLN A 12 -13.51 -1.42 6.88
C GLN A 12 -15.02 -1.33 6.67
N PRO A 13 -15.61 -1.96 5.65
CA PRO A 13 -17.05 -1.89 5.40
C PRO A 13 -17.92 -2.27 6.62
N ASP A 14 -17.46 -3.24 7.42
CA ASP A 14 -18.14 -3.65 8.66
C ASP A 14 -17.87 -2.73 9.88
N PHE A 15 -16.90 -1.83 9.76
CA PHE A 15 -16.57 -0.81 10.77
C PHE A 15 -16.28 0.55 10.08
N PRO A 16 -17.31 1.19 9.49
CA PRO A 16 -17.16 2.44 8.73
C PRO A 16 -17.00 3.65 9.67
N PHE A 17 -16.87 4.86 9.11
CA PHE A 17 -16.71 6.09 9.91
C PHE A 17 -17.83 6.27 10.94
N ALA A 18 -19.08 5.95 10.57
CA ALA A 18 -20.22 6.04 11.48
C ALA A 18 -20.14 5.05 12.67
N ALA A 19 -19.45 3.92 12.52
CA ALA A 19 -19.20 2.99 13.63
C ALA A 19 -18.05 3.49 14.52
N ALA A 20 -16.98 4.01 13.90
CA ALA A 20 -15.88 4.65 14.62
C ALA A 20 -16.38 5.87 15.44
N GLU A 21 -17.31 6.65 14.88
CA GLU A 21 -17.90 7.82 15.53
C GLU A 21 -18.64 7.42 16.82
N LYS A 22 -19.42 6.33 16.78
CA LYS A 22 -20.09 5.79 17.97
C LYS A 22 -19.13 5.32 19.06
N ALA A 23 -17.90 4.97 18.71
CA ALA A 23 -16.87 4.57 19.67
C ALA A 23 -16.14 5.76 20.32
N VAL A 24 -16.24 6.96 19.75
CA VAL A 24 -15.52 8.16 20.22
C VAL A 24 -15.69 8.41 21.73
N PRO A 25 -16.91 8.42 22.32
CA PRO A 25 -17.08 8.71 23.74
C PRO A 25 -16.33 7.72 24.65
N TYR A 26 -16.34 6.44 24.27
CA TYR A 26 -15.62 5.40 24.99
C TYR A 26 -14.10 5.60 24.89
N LEU A 27 -13.59 5.87 23.69
CA LEU A 27 -12.16 6.07 23.46
C LEU A 27 -11.65 7.33 24.16
N ALA A 28 -12.46 8.39 24.21
CA ALA A 28 -12.16 9.58 25.00
C ALA A 28 -12.09 9.26 26.50
N ALA A 29 -13.05 8.48 27.03
CA ALA A 29 -13.05 8.04 28.42
C ALA A 29 -11.86 7.12 28.77
N LEU A 30 -11.33 6.35 27.80
CA LEU A 30 -10.12 5.56 27.95
C LEU A 30 -8.87 6.45 28.14
N GLY A 31 -8.92 7.72 27.74
CA GLY A 31 -7.86 8.71 27.95
C GLY A 31 -6.85 8.81 26.80
N VAL A 32 -7.17 8.30 25.61
CA VAL A 32 -6.33 8.56 24.42
C VAL A 32 -6.51 9.99 23.93
N SER A 33 -5.52 10.51 23.21
CA SER A 33 -5.58 11.87 22.66
C SER A 33 -5.94 11.92 21.17
N HIS A 34 -5.63 10.85 20.45
CA HIS A 34 -5.82 10.79 19.00
C HIS A 34 -6.33 9.41 18.57
N LEU A 35 -7.22 9.40 17.60
CA LEU A 35 -7.57 8.19 16.85
C LEU A 35 -6.59 8.05 15.68
N HIS A 36 -5.88 6.94 15.63
CA HIS A 36 -5.01 6.58 14.51
C HIS A 36 -5.82 5.74 13.53
N LEU A 37 -6.25 6.35 12.44
CA LEU A 37 -7.10 5.71 11.44
C LEU A 37 -6.25 4.93 10.43
N SER A 38 -6.72 3.75 10.02
CA SER A 38 -6.24 3.08 8.80
C SER A 38 -6.50 3.93 7.55
N PRO A 39 -5.92 3.60 6.38
CA PRO A 39 -6.09 4.39 5.16
C PRO A 39 -7.55 4.64 4.81
N VAL A 40 -7.86 5.88 4.41
CA VAL A 40 -9.24 6.36 4.15
C VAL A 40 -9.49 6.78 2.71
N LEU A 41 -8.45 6.80 1.86
CA LEU A 41 -8.63 7.09 0.44
C LEU A 41 -9.30 5.91 -0.27
N GLU A 42 -9.93 6.18 -1.42
CA GLU A 42 -10.66 5.16 -2.16
C GLU A 42 -9.76 3.96 -2.49
N ALA A 43 -10.26 2.78 -2.18
CA ALA A 43 -9.54 1.51 -2.31
C ALA A 43 -10.35 0.54 -3.18
N VAL A 44 -9.82 -0.65 -3.45
CA VAL A 44 -10.60 -1.69 -4.12
C VAL A 44 -11.89 -1.96 -3.32
N PRO A 45 -13.07 -2.02 -3.98
CA PRO A 45 -14.33 -2.29 -3.29
C PRO A 45 -14.27 -3.53 -2.40
N GLY A 46 -14.80 -3.42 -1.17
CA GLY A 46 -14.75 -4.49 -0.18
C GLY A 46 -13.40 -4.66 0.53
N SER A 47 -12.39 -3.83 0.24
CA SER A 47 -11.08 -3.90 0.92
C SER A 47 -11.23 -3.82 2.45
N PRO A 48 -10.68 -4.78 3.21
CA PRO A 48 -10.75 -4.77 4.68
C PRO A 48 -9.68 -3.87 5.32
N HIS A 49 -8.78 -3.28 4.53
CA HIS A 49 -7.58 -2.62 5.06
C HIS A 49 -7.26 -1.26 4.42
N GLY A 50 -7.64 -1.01 3.17
CA GLY A 50 -7.45 0.28 2.48
C GLY A 50 -6.06 0.54 1.88
N TYR A 51 -5.06 -0.33 2.05
CA TYR A 51 -3.72 -0.17 1.44
C TYR A 51 -3.68 -0.33 -0.10
N ASP A 52 -4.73 -0.91 -0.68
CA ASP A 52 -4.95 -1.12 -2.10
C ASP A 52 -5.68 0.08 -2.73
N VAL A 53 -5.06 1.26 -2.63
CA VAL A 53 -5.61 2.55 -3.09
C VAL A 53 -5.84 2.54 -4.61
N VAL A 54 -7.02 3.01 -5.04
CA VAL A 54 -7.40 3.13 -6.47
C VAL A 54 -7.61 4.58 -6.91
N ASP A 55 -7.97 5.49 -5.98
CA ASP A 55 -8.17 6.91 -6.27
C ASP A 55 -7.79 7.79 -5.06
N HIS A 56 -6.72 8.57 -5.24
CA HIS A 56 -6.20 9.48 -4.20
C HIS A 56 -7.04 10.76 -4.04
N SER A 57 -7.93 11.06 -4.97
CA SER A 57 -8.71 12.31 -4.96
C SER A 57 -9.97 12.22 -4.08
N ARG A 58 -10.31 11.02 -3.58
CA ARG A 58 -11.57 10.75 -2.90
C ARG A 58 -11.35 10.02 -1.59
N VAL A 59 -12.10 10.42 -0.58
CA VAL A 59 -12.31 9.60 0.62
C VAL A 59 -13.25 8.46 0.25
N ARG A 60 -12.91 7.24 0.69
CA ARG A 60 -13.59 6.00 0.35
C ARG A 60 -15.10 6.08 0.59
N ALA A 61 -15.88 5.94 -0.49
CA ALA A 61 -17.34 6.07 -0.42
C ALA A 61 -17.98 4.99 0.49
N GLU A 62 -17.46 3.76 0.44
CA GLU A 62 -17.96 2.62 1.21
C GLU A 62 -17.83 2.80 2.74
N LEU A 63 -16.91 3.65 3.21
CA LEU A 63 -16.78 3.99 4.63
C LEU A 63 -17.71 5.12 5.09
N GLY A 64 -18.48 5.71 4.18
CA GLY A 64 -19.29 6.91 4.41
C GLY A 64 -18.78 8.17 3.70
N GLY A 65 -17.71 8.04 2.90
CA GLY A 65 -17.15 9.16 2.13
C GLY A 65 -16.58 10.28 2.99
N GLU A 66 -16.34 11.42 2.35
CA GLU A 66 -15.74 12.57 3.02
C GLU A 66 -16.64 13.17 4.10
N GLU A 67 -17.96 13.15 3.89
CA GLU A 67 -18.93 13.59 4.90
C GLU A 67 -18.84 12.76 6.17
N GLY A 68 -18.77 11.42 6.04
CA GLY A 68 -18.59 10.53 7.18
C GLY A 68 -17.27 10.77 7.93
N LEU A 69 -16.17 10.99 7.22
CA LEU A 69 -14.88 11.30 7.84
C LEU A 69 -14.92 12.65 8.59
N ARG A 70 -15.57 13.67 8.02
CA ARG A 70 -15.74 14.98 8.66
C ARG A 70 -16.66 14.90 9.88
N SER A 71 -17.72 14.09 9.83
CA SER A 71 -18.60 13.81 10.98
C SER A 71 -17.81 13.17 12.12
N LEU A 72 -17.04 12.12 11.82
CA LEU A 72 -16.13 11.47 12.78
C LEU A 72 -15.14 12.48 13.39
N ALA A 73 -14.53 13.34 12.57
CA ALA A 73 -13.59 14.35 13.04
C ALA A 73 -14.26 15.41 13.93
N SER A 74 -15.51 15.80 13.65
CA SER A 74 -16.28 16.70 14.50
C SER A 74 -16.56 16.06 15.86
N ALA A 75 -17.10 14.85 15.87
CA ALA A 75 -17.38 14.11 17.10
C ALA A 75 -16.10 13.88 17.93
N ALA A 76 -15.00 13.48 17.29
CA ALA A 76 -13.70 13.35 17.94
C ALA A 76 -13.28 14.65 18.63
N ARG A 77 -13.40 15.79 17.93
CA ARG A 77 -13.04 17.12 18.46
C ARG A 77 -13.93 17.55 19.62
N GLU A 78 -15.23 17.29 19.56
CA GLU A 78 -16.17 17.57 20.67
C GLU A 78 -15.78 16.84 21.96
N HIS A 79 -15.12 15.68 21.82
CA HIS A 79 -14.57 14.89 22.92
C HIS A 79 -13.07 15.16 23.19
N GLY A 80 -12.48 16.18 22.58
CA GLY A 80 -11.08 16.55 22.79
C GLY A 80 -10.06 15.62 22.12
N LEU A 81 -10.49 14.79 21.16
CA LEU A 81 -9.63 13.90 20.39
C LEU A 81 -9.24 14.52 19.04
N GLY A 82 -8.01 14.24 18.60
CA GLY A 82 -7.55 14.51 17.24
C GLY A 82 -7.51 13.26 16.34
N LEU A 83 -7.26 13.44 15.05
CA LEU A 83 -7.12 12.32 14.10
C LEU A 83 -5.70 12.25 13.50
N VAL A 84 -5.11 11.05 13.52
CA VAL A 84 -3.89 10.71 12.78
C VAL A 84 -4.28 9.78 11.64
N LEU A 85 -3.96 10.16 10.40
CA LEU A 85 -4.28 9.36 9.22
C LEU A 85 -3.08 8.55 8.74
N ASP A 86 -3.27 7.26 8.55
CA ASP A 86 -2.36 6.39 7.80
C ASP A 86 -2.47 6.64 6.28
N ILE A 87 -1.35 6.92 5.62
CA ILE A 87 -1.28 7.19 4.18
C ILE A 87 -0.28 6.27 3.48
N VAL A 88 -0.57 5.97 2.21
CA VAL A 88 0.11 4.93 1.42
C VAL A 88 0.76 5.53 0.17
N PRO A 89 1.95 6.15 0.28
CA PRO A 89 2.56 6.87 -0.84
C PRO A 89 3.27 5.95 -1.85
N ASN A 90 3.59 4.72 -1.47
CA ASN A 90 4.51 3.86 -2.22
C ASN A 90 3.85 3.16 -3.42
N HIS A 91 2.55 2.86 -3.35
CA HIS A 91 1.89 1.99 -4.32
C HIS A 91 0.39 2.26 -4.45
N MET A 92 -0.21 1.71 -5.51
CA MET A 92 -1.65 1.65 -5.75
C MET A 92 -2.04 0.23 -6.12
N ALA A 93 -3.34 -0.09 -6.06
CA ALA A 93 -3.86 -1.33 -6.58
C ALA A 93 -3.67 -1.44 -8.10
N ALA A 94 -3.13 -2.57 -8.55
CA ALA A 94 -3.03 -2.98 -9.94
C ALA A 94 -4.37 -3.58 -10.44
N ALA A 95 -5.47 -2.88 -10.17
CA ALA A 95 -6.84 -3.27 -10.53
C ALA A 95 -7.42 -2.26 -11.54
N PRO A 96 -7.21 -2.46 -12.86
CA PRO A 96 -7.49 -1.45 -13.88
C PRO A 96 -8.91 -0.90 -13.84
N ARG A 97 -9.91 -1.76 -13.62
CA ARG A 97 -11.32 -1.40 -13.50
C ARG A 97 -11.58 -0.27 -12.51
N TYR A 98 -10.81 -0.22 -11.42
CA TYR A 98 -10.98 0.76 -10.34
C TYR A 98 -9.90 1.85 -10.36
N ASN A 99 -8.70 1.54 -10.86
CA ASN A 99 -7.57 2.46 -10.95
C ASN A 99 -7.54 3.13 -12.33
N ARG A 100 -8.16 4.31 -12.43
CA ARG A 100 -8.21 5.10 -13.68
C ARG A 100 -6.83 5.44 -14.23
N ARG A 101 -5.86 5.74 -13.37
CA ARG A 101 -4.48 6.06 -13.81
C ARG A 101 -3.87 4.86 -14.50
N LEU A 102 -4.01 3.66 -13.93
CA LEU A 102 -3.54 2.43 -14.55
C LEU A 102 -4.32 2.10 -15.82
N TRP A 103 -5.65 2.29 -15.84
CA TRP A 103 -6.47 2.13 -17.03
C TRP A 103 -5.95 2.97 -18.20
N ASP A 104 -5.69 4.26 -17.98
CA ASP A 104 -5.13 5.15 -19.02
C ASP A 104 -3.74 4.68 -19.50
N VAL A 105 -2.92 4.08 -18.62
CA VAL A 105 -1.61 3.53 -18.99
C VAL A 105 -1.75 2.27 -19.84
N LEU A 106 -2.69 1.38 -19.51
CA LEU A 106 -2.92 0.17 -20.27
C LEU A 106 -3.58 0.45 -21.64
N ARG A 107 -4.37 1.53 -21.75
CA ARG A 107 -4.97 1.99 -23.01
C ARG A 107 -3.99 2.70 -23.93
N ASP A 108 -3.19 3.63 -23.40
CA ASP A 108 -2.38 4.58 -24.19
C ASP A 108 -0.86 4.29 -24.14
N GLY A 109 -0.45 3.29 -23.34
CA GLY A 109 0.92 2.84 -23.23
C GLY A 109 1.90 3.90 -22.68
N PRO A 110 3.17 3.90 -23.13
CA PRO A 110 4.20 4.83 -22.66
C PRO A 110 3.86 6.32 -22.89
N THR A 111 2.95 6.61 -23.83
CA THR A 111 2.54 7.98 -24.16
C THR A 111 1.45 8.52 -23.25
N SER A 112 0.85 7.67 -22.40
CA SER A 112 -0.15 8.08 -21.43
C SER A 112 0.42 9.18 -20.51
N PRO A 113 -0.32 10.27 -20.23
CA PRO A 113 0.05 11.23 -19.18
C PRO A 113 0.22 10.57 -17.82
N SER A 114 -0.48 9.45 -17.59
CA SER A 114 -0.41 8.65 -16.36
C SER A 114 0.78 7.68 -16.35
N ALA A 115 1.53 7.49 -17.45
CA ALA A 115 2.65 6.54 -17.50
C ALA A 115 3.76 6.88 -16.49
N ARG A 116 3.96 8.17 -16.21
CA ARG A 116 4.95 8.65 -15.23
C ARG A 116 4.58 8.36 -13.77
N TRP A 117 3.32 8.04 -13.49
CA TRP A 117 2.88 7.72 -12.13
C TRP A 117 3.46 6.41 -11.64
N PHE A 118 3.70 5.46 -12.54
CA PHE A 118 4.09 4.11 -12.17
C PHE A 118 5.53 3.83 -12.54
N ASP A 119 6.17 2.99 -11.73
CA ASP A 119 7.54 2.55 -11.93
C ASP A 119 7.57 1.31 -12.83
N ILE A 120 7.46 1.56 -14.14
CA ILE A 120 7.40 0.55 -15.20
C ILE A 120 8.69 0.58 -16.02
N ASP A 121 9.33 -0.58 -16.15
CA ASP A 121 10.41 -0.82 -17.11
C ASP A 121 9.82 -1.13 -18.49
N TRP A 122 9.58 -0.08 -19.26
CA TRP A 122 9.03 -0.16 -20.61
C TRP A 122 9.97 -0.88 -21.59
N ALA A 123 11.29 -0.72 -21.41
CA ALA A 123 12.27 -1.36 -22.29
C ALA A 123 12.27 -2.89 -22.09
N ALA A 124 12.25 -3.36 -20.84
CA ALA A 124 12.16 -4.79 -20.53
C ALA A 124 10.83 -5.41 -21.03
N GLY A 125 9.76 -4.63 -21.06
CA GLY A 125 8.44 -5.06 -21.53
C GLY A 125 8.21 -4.97 -23.04
N GLY A 126 9.13 -4.36 -23.80
CA GLY A 126 8.91 -4.02 -25.21
C GLY A 126 7.68 -3.11 -25.39
N ASP A 127 7.63 -2.02 -24.63
CA ASP A 127 6.54 -1.05 -24.54
C ASP A 127 5.19 -1.63 -24.07
N ARG A 128 5.22 -2.80 -23.41
CA ARG A 128 4.06 -3.45 -22.80
C ARG A 128 4.23 -3.69 -21.31
N VAL A 129 3.12 -3.63 -20.57
CA VAL A 129 3.08 -4.00 -19.15
C VAL A 129 2.69 -5.47 -19.00
N LEU A 130 3.48 -6.29 -18.30
CA LEU A 130 3.08 -7.66 -17.96
C LEU A 130 2.08 -7.64 -16.81
N LEU A 131 0.85 -8.11 -17.03
CA LEU A 131 -0.16 -8.31 -15.99
C LEU A 131 -0.29 -9.81 -15.67
N PRO A 132 0.29 -10.28 -14.55
CA PRO A 132 0.32 -11.71 -14.20
C PRO A 132 -1.00 -12.17 -13.55
N VAL A 133 -2.10 -12.09 -14.29
CA VAL A 133 -3.48 -12.28 -13.79
C VAL A 133 -4.13 -13.60 -14.21
N LEU A 134 -3.53 -14.32 -15.16
CA LEU A 134 -4.11 -15.55 -15.70
C LEU A 134 -3.84 -16.74 -14.77
N ALA A 135 -4.82 -17.63 -14.64
CA ALA A 135 -4.70 -18.87 -13.85
C ALA A 135 -3.68 -19.85 -14.45
N GLY A 136 -3.52 -19.84 -15.77
CA GLY A 136 -2.61 -20.67 -16.55
C GLY A 136 -1.94 -19.92 -17.72
N PRO A 137 -1.17 -20.63 -18.57
CA PRO A 137 -0.61 -20.07 -19.79
C PRO A 137 -1.70 -19.55 -20.74
N LEU A 138 -1.46 -18.40 -21.39
CA LEU A 138 -2.46 -17.69 -22.22
C LEU A 138 -3.22 -18.59 -23.19
N GLY A 139 -2.53 -19.50 -23.89
CA GLY A 139 -3.16 -20.41 -24.85
C GLY A 139 -4.26 -21.30 -24.26
N GLY A 140 -4.15 -21.68 -22.97
CA GLY A 140 -5.18 -22.45 -22.26
C GLY A 140 -6.29 -21.59 -21.64
N GLU A 141 -6.14 -20.27 -21.67
CA GLU A 141 -7.06 -19.32 -21.05
C GLU A 141 -7.85 -18.49 -22.09
N LEU A 142 -7.59 -18.69 -23.39
CA LEU A 142 -8.22 -17.95 -24.49
C LEU A 142 -9.75 -18.02 -24.47
N GLU A 143 -10.33 -19.18 -24.19
CA GLU A 143 -11.79 -19.38 -24.15
C GLU A 143 -12.48 -18.61 -23.00
N ARG A 144 -11.70 -18.17 -22.00
CA ARG A 144 -12.19 -17.36 -20.87
C ARG A 144 -12.09 -15.86 -21.14
N LEU A 145 -11.47 -15.47 -22.26
CA LEU A 145 -11.36 -14.09 -22.69
C LEU A 145 -12.56 -13.72 -23.56
N SER A 146 -13.12 -12.54 -23.32
CA SER A 146 -14.19 -11.99 -24.15
C SER A 146 -14.00 -10.49 -24.34
N VAL A 147 -14.57 -9.96 -25.42
CA VAL A 147 -14.49 -8.55 -25.79
C VAL A 147 -15.91 -7.99 -25.75
N ASP A 148 -16.08 -6.84 -25.11
CA ASP A 148 -17.33 -6.09 -25.06
C ASP A 148 -17.04 -4.61 -25.31
N GLY A 149 -17.31 -4.16 -26.53
CA GLY A 149 -16.90 -2.84 -27.00
C GLY A 149 -15.39 -2.65 -26.90
N GLU A 150 -14.96 -1.64 -26.12
CA GLU A 150 -13.55 -1.29 -25.91
C GLU A 150 -12.95 -1.94 -24.64
N VAL A 151 -13.54 -3.04 -24.16
CA VAL A 151 -13.12 -3.72 -22.93
C VAL A 151 -12.83 -5.21 -23.19
N LEU A 152 -11.64 -5.66 -22.80
CA LEU A 152 -11.28 -7.07 -22.70
C LEU A 152 -11.62 -7.58 -21.29
N ARG A 153 -12.29 -8.73 -21.20
CA ARG A 153 -12.64 -9.38 -19.93
C ARG A 153 -11.98 -10.75 -19.77
N TYR A 154 -11.53 -11.03 -18.55
CA TYR A 154 -11.11 -12.36 -18.09
C TYR A 154 -11.82 -12.67 -16.76
N GLY A 155 -12.92 -13.42 -16.81
CA GLY A 155 -13.84 -13.53 -15.67
C GLY A 155 -14.36 -12.15 -15.26
N GLU A 156 -14.13 -11.78 -13.99
CA GLU A 156 -14.52 -10.46 -13.43
C GLU A 156 -13.50 -9.34 -13.69
N LEU A 157 -12.32 -9.68 -14.25
CA LEU A 157 -11.28 -8.71 -14.54
C LEU A 157 -11.58 -8.00 -15.86
N GLU A 158 -11.40 -6.68 -15.87
CA GLU A 158 -11.63 -5.82 -17.03
C GLU A 158 -10.36 -5.03 -17.36
N PHE A 159 -10.04 -4.96 -18.66
CA PHE A 159 -8.89 -4.25 -19.19
C PHE A 159 -9.33 -3.38 -20.38
N PRO A 160 -8.76 -2.16 -20.53
CA PRO A 160 -9.04 -1.33 -21.71
C PRO A 160 -8.45 -1.95 -22.95
N LEU A 161 -9.11 -1.80 -24.09
CA LEU A 161 -8.46 -1.98 -25.37
C LEU A 161 -7.70 -0.72 -25.78
N ARG A 162 -6.55 -0.92 -26.43
CA ARG A 162 -5.85 0.12 -27.17
C ARG A 162 -6.80 0.66 -28.25
N THR A 163 -6.89 1.98 -28.37
CA THR A 163 -7.78 2.63 -29.34
C THR A 163 -7.57 2.10 -30.76
N GLY A 164 -8.66 1.69 -31.41
CA GLY A 164 -8.65 1.17 -32.77
C GLY A 164 -8.29 -0.31 -32.89
N THR A 165 -8.29 -1.07 -31.78
CA THR A 165 -8.02 -2.52 -31.80
C THR A 165 -9.24 -3.40 -31.55
N ALA A 166 -10.42 -2.82 -31.28
CA ALA A 166 -11.62 -3.56 -30.88
C ALA A 166 -12.14 -4.55 -31.94
N ASP A 167 -11.97 -4.25 -33.23
CA ASP A 167 -12.44 -5.09 -34.33
C ASP A 167 -11.44 -6.20 -34.73
N LEU A 168 -10.26 -6.27 -34.08
CA LEU A 168 -9.26 -7.28 -34.41
C LEU A 168 -9.68 -8.67 -33.90
N PRO A 169 -9.34 -9.75 -34.62
CA PRO A 169 -9.46 -11.11 -34.09
C PRO A 169 -8.70 -11.25 -32.76
N LEU A 170 -9.25 -12.00 -31.80
CA LEU A 170 -8.73 -12.06 -30.42
C LEU A 170 -7.20 -12.26 -30.32
N PRO A 171 -6.53 -13.17 -31.08
CA PRO A 171 -5.08 -13.28 -31.02
C PRO A 171 -4.35 -11.99 -31.43
N GLU A 172 -4.76 -11.38 -32.54
CA GLU A 172 -4.18 -10.12 -33.04
C GLU A 172 -4.49 -8.94 -32.11
N LEU A 173 -5.71 -8.92 -31.54
CA LEU A 173 -6.12 -7.96 -30.53
C LEU A 173 -5.18 -8.03 -29.32
N LEU A 174 -4.94 -9.21 -28.76
CA LEU A 174 -4.06 -9.39 -27.60
C LEU A 174 -2.63 -8.94 -27.88
N ASP A 175 -2.09 -9.23 -29.07
CA ASP A 175 -0.75 -8.82 -29.46
C ASP A 175 -0.62 -7.28 -29.64
N ALA A 176 -1.71 -6.61 -30.02
CA ALA A 176 -1.74 -5.17 -30.28
C ALA A 176 -1.81 -4.29 -29.02
N GLN A 177 -2.11 -4.87 -27.85
CA GLN A 177 -2.29 -4.13 -26.60
C GLN A 177 -0.97 -3.59 -26.02
N HIS A 178 -1.06 -2.53 -25.21
CA HIS A 178 0.07 -2.02 -24.40
C HIS A 178 0.30 -2.82 -23.11
N TYR A 179 -0.33 -3.99 -23.01
CA TYR A 179 -0.16 -4.91 -21.91
C TYR A 179 -0.19 -6.35 -22.42
N ARG A 180 0.40 -7.24 -21.63
CA ARG A 180 0.37 -8.69 -21.86
C ARG A 180 -0.27 -9.34 -20.64
N LEU A 181 -1.39 -10.02 -20.83
CA LEU A 181 -1.94 -10.90 -19.80
C LEU A 181 -1.06 -12.16 -19.73
N GLY A 182 -0.53 -12.44 -18.55
CA GLY A 182 0.37 -13.57 -18.32
C GLY A 182 -0.08 -14.47 -17.18
N TRP A 183 0.42 -15.70 -17.19
CA TRP A 183 0.25 -16.63 -16.09
C TRP A 183 0.83 -16.04 -14.80
N TRP A 184 0.10 -16.12 -13.68
CA TRP A 184 0.52 -15.53 -12.40
C TRP A 184 1.94 -15.89 -11.97
N ARG A 185 2.45 -17.06 -12.36
CA ARG A 185 3.81 -17.51 -12.04
C ARG A 185 4.91 -16.71 -12.73
N LEU A 186 4.61 -16.06 -13.87
CA LEU A 186 5.57 -15.22 -14.59
C LEU A 186 5.97 -13.99 -13.79
N ALA A 187 5.19 -13.60 -12.77
CA ALA A 187 5.51 -12.49 -11.89
C ALA A 187 6.84 -12.66 -11.13
N ARG A 188 7.39 -13.89 -11.08
CA ARG A 188 8.67 -14.19 -10.43
C ARG A 188 9.89 -13.89 -11.31
N THR A 189 9.71 -13.82 -12.62
CA THR A 189 10.84 -13.82 -13.59
C THR A 189 10.71 -12.76 -14.68
N GLU A 190 9.49 -12.33 -15.03
CA GLU A 190 9.23 -11.49 -16.20
C GLU A 190 8.49 -10.19 -15.87
N LEU A 191 8.23 -9.91 -14.59
CA LEU A 191 7.51 -8.69 -14.22
C LEU A 191 8.36 -7.44 -14.47
N ASN A 192 7.75 -6.44 -15.10
CA ASN A 192 8.42 -5.22 -15.53
C ASN A 192 7.86 -3.95 -14.87
N TYR A 193 7.27 -4.06 -13.68
CA TYR A 193 6.99 -2.90 -12.83
C TYR A 193 7.37 -3.19 -11.39
N ARG A 194 7.79 -2.16 -10.66
CA ARG A 194 8.06 -2.26 -9.22
C ARG A 194 6.77 -2.54 -8.48
N ARG A 195 6.82 -3.44 -7.50
CA ARG A 195 5.68 -3.81 -6.64
C ARG A 195 5.94 -3.48 -5.19
N PHE A 196 4.88 -3.55 -4.38
CA PHE A 196 5.03 -3.76 -2.94
C PHE A 196 5.40 -5.22 -2.67
N PHE A 197 6.62 -5.46 -2.19
CA PHE A 197 7.19 -6.80 -2.02
C PHE A 197 6.97 -7.68 -3.27
N THR A 198 6.34 -8.85 -3.09
CA THR A 198 6.01 -9.80 -4.16
C THR A 198 4.53 -9.78 -4.54
N VAL A 199 3.77 -8.77 -4.11
CA VAL A 199 2.31 -8.64 -4.34
C VAL A 199 2.06 -8.01 -5.70
N SER A 200 1.66 -8.81 -6.69
CA SER A 200 1.41 -8.36 -8.07
C SER A 200 0.26 -7.39 -8.20
N GLU A 201 -0.64 -7.42 -7.24
CA GLU A 201 -1.83 -6.60 -7.18
C GLU A 201 -1.52 -5.17 -6.68
N LEU A 202 -0.26 -4.84 -6.37
CA LEU A 202 0.16 -3.52 -5.89
C LEU A 202 1.31 -2.98 -6.76
N ILE A 203 1.00 -2.00 -7.61
CA ILE A 203 1.96 -1.34 -8.53
C ILE A 203 2.60 -0.12 -7.86
N GLY A 204 3.92 -0.01 -7.95
CA GLY A 204 4.72 1.05 -7.36
C GLY A 204 4.46 2.41 -8.00
N VAL A 205 4.25 3.42 -7.16
CA VAL A 205 4.03 4.82 -7.54
C VAL A 205 5.33 5.59 -7.41
N ARG A 206 5.57 6.50 -8.36
CA ARG A 206 6.77 7.34 -8.45
C ARG A 206 6.58 8.69 -7.76
N VAL A 207 6.32 8.65 -6.46
CA VAL A 207 6.03 9.83 -5.63
C VAL A 207 7.21 10.81 -5.51
N GLU A 208 8.41 10.41 -5.95
CA GLU A 208 9.56 11.31 -6.05
C GLU A 208 9.30 12.48 -7.03
N HIS A 209 8.46 12.28 -8.05
CA HIS A 209 8.06 13.32 -8.99
C HIS A 209 7.08 14.30 -8.35
N PRO A 210 7.34 15.63 -8.42
CA PRO A 210 6.47 16.66 -7.82
C PRO A 210 5.01 16.54 -8.24
N GLU A 211 4.73 16.33 -9.52
CA GLU A 211 3.36 16.23 -10.03
C GLU A 211 2.61 14.99 -9.53
N VAL A 212 3.33 13.90 -9.27
CA VAL A 212 2.75 12.66 -8.71
C VAL A 212 2.49 12.87 -7.23
N PHE A 213 3.44 13.45 -6.48
CA PHE A 213 3.24 13.84 -5.09
C PHE A 213 2.02 14.75 -4.93
N ASP A 214 1.97 15.86 -5.68
CA ASP A 214 0.90 16.84 -5.59
C ASP A 214 -0.48 16.19 -5.85
N ALA A 215 -0.58 15.35 -6.86
CA ALA A 215 -1.83 14.69 -7.21
C ALA A 215 -2.25 13.60 -6.21
N THR A 216 -1.29 12.85 -5.66
CA THR A 216 -1.56 11.78 -4.68
C THR A 216 -1.83 12.31 -3.27
N HIS A 217 -1.35 13.52 -2.95
CA HIS A 217 -1.48 14.10 -1.62
C HIS A 217 -2.54 15.21 -1.53
N ALA A 218 -3.07 15.70 -2.66
CA ALA A 218 -4.01 16.83 -2.70
C ALA A 218 -5.17 16.71 -1.69
N LYS A 219 -5.85 15.56 -1.66
CA LYS A 219 -6.98 15.32 -0.74
C LYS A 219 -6.53 15.24 0.72
N VAL A 220 -5.42 14.58 1.01
CA VAL A 220 -4.86 14.51 2.38
C VAL A 220 -4.48 15.91 2.89
N LEU A 221 -3.83 16.71 2.05
CA LEU A 221 -3.45 18.08 2.38
C LEU A 221 -4.66 19.00 2.56
N GLU A 222 -5.72 18.81 1.76
CA GLU A 222 -7.02 19.47 1.96
C GLU A 222 -7.60 19.14 3.34
N LEU A 223 -7.68 17.85 3.70
CA LEU A 223 -8.22 17.42 4.99
C LEU A 223 -7.41 17.95 6.19
N LEU A 224 -6.07 18.08 6.05
CA LEU A 224 -5.21 18.71 7.06
C LEU A 224 -5.46 20.23 7.16
N ARG A 225 -5.60 20.93 6.02
CA ARG A 225 -5.87 22.39 5.97
C ARG A 225 -7.22 22.72 6.59
N ASP A 226 -8.22 21.89 6.32
CA ASP A 226 -9.57 22.03 6.87
C ASP A 226 -9.66 21.62 8.34
N GLY A 227 -8.56 21.10 8.91
CA GLY A 227 -8.48 20.68 10.29
C GLY A 227 -9.15 19.34 10.57
N VAL A 228 -9.60 18.58 9.56
CA VAL A 228 -10.14 17.23 9.74
C VAL A 228 -9.09 16.29 10.34
N LEU A 229 -7.83 16.46 9.90
CA LEU A 229 -6.69 15.66 10.34
C LEU A 229 -5.70 16.51 11.16
N ASP A 230 -5.00 15.88 12.10
CA ASP A 230 -4.01 16.51 12.99
C ASP A 230 -2.58 16.01 12.75
N GLY A 231 -2.44 14.78 12.27
CA GLY A 231 -1.15 14.16 11.98
C GLY A 231 -1.24 13.02 10.98
N LEU A 232 -0.08 12.48 10.61
CA LEU A 232 0.06 11.44 9.60
C LEU A 232 0.89 10.25 10.11
N ARG A 233 0.56 9.05 9.61
CA ARG A 233 1.43 7.88 9.65
C ARG A 233 1.75 7.48 8.22
N ILE A 234 3.03 7.31 7.91
CA ILE A 234 3.49 6.97 6.56
C ILE A 234 3.72 5.47 6.48
N ASP A 235 2.98 4.81 5.60
CA ASP A 235 3.20 3.43 5.22
C ASP A 235 4.47 3.26 4.40
N HIS A 236 5.27 2.24 4.75
CA HIS A 236 6.36 1.73 3.92
C HIS A 236 7.27 2.79 3.24
N PRO A 237 7.85 3.75 4.01
CA PRO A 237 8.78 4.75 3.48
C PRO A 237 10.04 4.14 2.83
N ASP A 238 10.49 2.96 3.30
CA ASP A 238 11.69 2.28 2.78
C ASP A 238 11.51 1.76 1.34
N GLY A 239 10.27 1.73 0.83
CA GLY A 239 9.99 1.41 -0.58
C GLY A 239 10.05 2.62 -1.52
N LEU A 240 10.20 3.84 -0.99
CA LEU A 240 10.28 5.06 -1.77
C LEU A 240 11.68 5.22 -2.38
N ALA A 241 11.76 5.77 -3.59
CA ALA A 241 13.05 6.01 -4.26
C ALA A 241 13.90 7.07 -3.54
N ALA A 242 13.28 8.05 -2.88
CA ALA A 242 13.94 9.14 -2.18
C ALA A 242 13.17 9.53 -0.90
N PRO A 243 13.18 8.70 0.16
CA PRO A 243 12.34 8.91 1.34
C PRO A 243 12.64 10.21 2.09
N ALA A 244 13.90 10.62 2.22
CA ALA A 244 14.26 11.89 2.86
C ALA A 244 13.63 13.10 2.13
N ALA A 245 13.76 13.15 0.81
CA ALA A 245 13.17 14.21 0.00
C ALA A 245 11.63 14.20 0.02
N TYR A 246 11.02 13.01 0.04
CA TYR A 246 9.58 12.87 0.22
C TYR A 246 9.12 13.44 1.58
N LEU A 247 9.80 13.08 2.67
CA LEU A 247 9.45 13.52 4.01
C LEU A 247 9.70 15.03 4.20
N GLU A 248 10.75 15.59 3.61
CA GLU A 248 10.98 17.04 3.61
C GLU A 248 9.86 17.78 2.87
N ARG A 249 9.47 17.30 1.68
CA ARG A 249 8.36 17.87 0.90
C ARG A 249 7.05 17.77 1.67
N LEU A 250 6.76 16.63 2.29
CA LEU A 250 5.57 16.42 3.09
C LEU A 250 5.54 17.32 4.33
N ASN A 251 6.67 17.44 5.04
CA ASN A 251 6.78 18.34 6.19
C ASN A 251 6.49 19.80 5.79
N GLY A 252 7.04 20.26 4.66
CA GLY A 252 6.73 21.59 4.11
C GLY A 252 5.25 21.75 3.73
N ALA A 253 4.68 20.78 3.01
CA ALA A 253 3.30 20.83 2.53
C ALA A 253 2.25 20.76 3.66
N THR A 254 2.57 20.06 4.76
CA THR A 254 1.69 19.92 5.91
C THR A 254 1.86 21.05 6.94
N GLY A 255 2.91 21.86 6.81
CA GLY A 255 3.26 22.87 7.82
C GLY A 255 3.80 22.25 9.12
N GLY A 256 4.53 21.14 9.01
CA GLY A 256 5.16 20.47 10.15
C GLY A 256 4.18 19.72 11.06
N ARG A 257 3.11 19.16 10.49
CA ARG A 257 2.16 18.35 11.27
C ARG A 257 2.85 17.10 11.79
N TRP A 258 2.42 16.65 12.97
CA TRP A 258 3.00 15.48 13.60
C TRP A 258 2.92 14.28 12.65
N THR A 259 4.06 13.70 12.32
CA THR A 259 4.19 12.64 11.32
C THR A 259 5.08 11.53 11.86
N VAL A 260 4.64 10.28 11.79
CA VAL A 260 5.46 9.10 12.09
C VAL A 260 5.57 8.19 10.88
N VAL A 261 6.60 7.35 10.85
CA VAL A 261 6.89 6.45 9.73
C VAL A 261 6.88 4.99 10.16
N GLU A 262 6.33 4.10 9.34
CA GLU A 262 6.51 2.67 9.52
C GLU A 262 7.91 2.25 9.05
N LYS A 263 8.91 2.35 9.94
CA LYS A 263 10.29 1.98 9.63
C LYS A 263 10.80 0.97 10.63
N ILE A 264 11.30 -0.17 10.13
CA ILE A 264 11.91 -1.21 10.96
C ILE A 264 13.38 -0.88 11.20
N LEU A 265 13.76 -0.68 12.45
CA LEU A 265 15.15 -0.47 12.86
C LEU A 265 15.76 -1.80 13.29
N THR A 266 17.01 -2.04 12.92
CA THR A 266 17.74 -3.27 13.23
C THR A 266 18.91 -3.02 14.19
N GLY A 267 18.97 -3.76 15.30
CA GLY A 267 20.05 -3.62 16.29
C GLY A 267 20.18 -2.18 16.81
N ASP A 268 21.36 -1.60 16.62
CA ASP A 268 21.70 -0.23 17.04
C ASP A 268 21.41 0.85 15.97
N GLU A 269 20.78 0.47 14.85
CA GLU A 269 20.35 1.40 13.81
C GLU A 269 19.45 2.50 14.40
N ARG A 270 19.67 3.74 13.95
CA ARG A 270 18.85 4.90 14.33
C ARG A 270 18.12 5.43 13.11
N LEU A 271 16.93 5.98 13.35
CA LEU A 271 16.21 6.71 12.32
C LEU A 271 17.12 7.86 11.80
N PRO A 272 17.22 8.07 10.47
CA PRO A 272 18.04 9.14 9.93
C PRO A 272 17.66 10.50 10.53
N ALA A 273 18.66 11.27 10.96
CA ALA A 273 18.44 12.52 11.70
C ALA A 273 17.87 13.65 10.83
N ASP A 274 17.99 13.53 9.51
CA ASP A 274 17.46 14.45 8.50
C ASP A 274 16.02 14.16 8.10
N TRP A 275 15.42 13.05 8.57
CA TRP A 275 14.01 12.77 8.32
C TRP A 275 13.14 13.67 9.21
N ALA A 276 12.38 14.55 8.56
CA ALA A 276 11.47 15.49 9.22
C ALA A 276 10.20 14.80 9.77
N VAL A 277 10.37 13.92 10.75
CA VAL A 277 9.32 13.11 11.37
C VAL A 277 9.51 13.03 12.88
N ALA A 278 8.44 12.70 13.60
CA ALA A 278 8.44 12.54 15.05
C ALA A 278 9.04 11.21 15.52
N GLY A 279 9.13 10.20 14.65
CA GLY A 279 9.68 8.88 14.98
C GLY A 279 9.11 7.75 14.13
N THR A 280 9.31 6.53 14.59
CA THR A 280 8.75 5.30 14.01
C THR A 280 7.34 5.02 14.53
N THR A 281 6.68 3.99 14.02
CA THR A 281 5.46 3.42 14.62
C THR A 281 5.73 2.56 15.87
N GLY A 282 6.98 2.45 16.33
CA GLY A 282 7.32 1.90 17.66
C GLY A 282 7.75 0.44 17.72
N TYR A 283 8.03 -0.24 16.60
CA TYR A 283 8.54 -1.63 16.63
C TYR A 283 9.87 -1.78 17.38
N ASP A 284 10.70 -0.75 17.34
CA ASP A 284 11.94 -0.66 18.09
C ASP A 284 11.70 -0.58 19.61
N ALA A 285 10.65 0.13 20.05
CA ALA A 285 10.24 0.14 21.45
C ALA A 285 9.63 -1.20 21.86
N LEU A 286 8.77 -1.79 21.02
CA LEU A 286 8.16 -3.10 21.25
C LEU A 286 9.22 -4.17 21.49
N HIS A 287 10.25 -4.24 20.63
CA HIS A 287 11.34 -5.19 20.76
C HIS A 287 12.10 -5.04 22.10
N ARG A 288 12.36 -3.80 22.53
CA ARG A 288 13.06 -3.52 23.79
C ARG A 288 12.23 -3.88 25.02
N ILE A 289 10.93 -3.59 24.99
CA ILE A 289 10.00 -3.91 26.09
C ILE A 289 9.87 -5.44 26.21
N ASP A 290 9.66 -6.15 25.10
CA ASP A 290 9.58 -7.63 25.09
C ASP A 290 10.86 -8.27 25.64
N GLY A 291 12.02 -7.67 25.33
CA GLY A 291 13.32 -8.11 25.87
C GLY A 291 13.40 -8.08 27.40
N LEU A 292 12.68 -7.17 28.08
CA LEU A 292 12.65 -7.10 29.55
C LEU A 292 11.93 -8.29 30.19
N PHE A 293 11.02 -8.94 29.46
CA PHE A 293 10.23 -10.07 29.96
C PHE A 293 10.82 -11.43 29.52
N THR A 294 11.96 -11.42 28.84
CA THR A 294 12.65 -12.64 28.39
C THR A 294 13.78 -12.97 29.36
N ASP A 295 13.64 -14.06 30.13
CA ASP A 295 14.72 -14.59 30.98
C ASP A 295 15.87 -15.12 30.12
N PRO A 296 17.10 -14.56 30.21
CA PRO A 296 18.25 -15.02 29.43
C PRO A 296 18.61 -16.48 29.69
N SER A 297 18.41 -16.99 30.90
CA SER A 297 18.73 -18.38 31.24
C SER A 297 17.73 -19.35 30.59
N GLY A 298 16.42 -19.07 30.72
CA GLY A 298 15.37 -19.84 30.05
C GLY A 298 15.50 -19.82 28.52
N ALA A 299 15.85 -18.67 27.93
CA ALA A 299 16.07 -18.55 26.49
C ALA A 299 17.22 -19.45 26.00
N ALA A 300 18.33 -19.51 26.75
CA ALA A 300 19.47 -20.37 26.43
C ALA A 300 19.10 -21.87 26.50
N GLU A 301 18.32 -22.28 27.50
CA GLU A 301 17.83 -23.66 27.62
C GLU A 301 16.92 -24.03 26.45
N LEU A 302 15.95 -23.18 26.11
CA LEU A 302 15.04 -23.39 24.99
C LEU A 302 15.79 -23.51 23.67
N LEU A 303 16.81 -22.68 23.46
CA LEU A 303 17.66 -22.76 22.27
C LEU A 303 18.42 -24.09 22.19
N GLY A 304 18.92 -24.59 23.32
CA GLY A 304 19.56 -25.91 23.41
C GLY A 304 18.60 -27.03 23.01
N ARG A 305 17.40 -27.06 23.61
CA ARG A 305 16.36 -28.06 23.30
C ARG A 305 15.89 -27.98 21.85
N TYR A 306 15.73 -26.77 21.31
CA TYR A 306 15.37 -26.57 19.92
C TYR A 306 16.44 -27.14 18.98
N ARG A 307 17.73 -26.91 19.27
CA ARG A 307 18.84 -27.46 18.48
C ARG A 307 18.89 -28.99 18.54
N GLU A 308 18.62 -29.59 19.68
CA GLU A 308 18.54 -31.04 19.82
C GLU A 308 17.39 -31.63 18.99
N PHE A 309 16.23 -30.96 19.01
CA PHE A 309 15.03 -31.43 18.33
C PHE A 309 15.05 -31.19 16.81
N ALA A 310 15.45 -29.99 16.39
CA ALA A 310 15.39 -29.51 15.01
C ALA A 310 16.75 -29.56 14.28
N GLY A 311 17.82 -29.87 15.00
CA GLY A 311 19.12 -30.10 14.39
C GLY A 311 19.00 -31.20 13.33
N PRO A 312 19.64 -31.03 12.15
CA PRO A 312 19.71 -32.13 11.20
C PRO A 312 20.25 -33.35 11.96
N PRO A 313 19.73 -34.57 11.70
CA PRO A 313 20.38 -35.76 12.21
C PRO A 313 21.86 -35.63 11.89
N GLY A 314 22.73 -35.75 12.92
CA GLY A 314 24.16 -35.78 12.72
C GLY A 314 24.43 -36.61 11.47
N ASP A 315 25.20 -36.04 10.55
CA ASP A 315 25.46 -36.67 9.27
C ASP A 315 25.67 -38.16 9.49
N ARG A 316 24.93 -39.00 8.78
CA ARG A 316 25.35 -40.40 8.62
C ARG A 316 26.57 -40.44 7.70
N GLY A 317 27.49 -39.49 7.88
CA GLY A 317 28.77 -39.38 7.22
C GLY A 317 29.56 -40.59 7.66
N GLY A 318 29.58 -41.60 6.79
CA GLY A 318 30.62 -42.60 6.83
C GLY A 318 31.97 -41.89 6.83
N ASP A 319 32.89 -42.42 7.61
CA ASP A 319 34.30 -42.02 7.59
C ASP A 319 34.83 -42.38 6.18
N TRP A 320 35.08 -41.37 5.34
CA TRP A 320 35.71 -41.58 4.05
C TRP A 320 37.18 -41.19 4.18
N THR A 321 38.05 -42.19 4.26
CA THR A 321 39.50 -42.01 4.15
C THR A 321 39.84 -41.46 2.76
N ALA A 322 40.62 -40.38 2.76
CA ALA A 322 41.07 -39.61 1.61
C ALA A 322 41.77 -40.44 0.51
#